data_AF-A0A7X1J0V2-F1
#
_entry.id   AF-A0A7X1J0V2-F1
#
_cell.length_a   1.000
_cell.length_b   1.000
_cell.length_c   1.000
_cell.angle_alpha   90.00
_cell.angle_beta   90.00
_cell.angle_gamma   90.00
#
_symmetry.space_group_name_H-M   'P 1'
#
loop_
_entity.id
_entity.type
_entity.pdbx_description
1 polymer ?
#
loop_
_entity_poly.entity_id
_entity_poly.type
_entity_poly.pdbx_seq_one_letter_code
_entity_poly.pdbx_strand_id
1 'polypeptide(L)'
;MTALALPAGKAVPDWAWPLDGVSWNRDPQLSVEERAVLVQAGPRLLMSSQLTRAERGALERLLRPLEQVRSCLWIPDKAGHHRWVDYQVVGMLLTCTAETDSTWWGWDQSTWTRVIGPDAQDWSR
;
A
#
# COMPACT_ATOMS: atom_id res chain seq x y z
N MET A 1 -47.50 -7.26 17.04
CA MET A 1 -46.61 -6.75 15.98
C MET A 1 -45.24 -7.39 16.18
N THR A 2 -44.90 -8.37 15.36
CA THR A 2 -43.66 -9.16 15.47
C THR A 2 -42.56 -8.43 14.71
N ALA A 3 -41.49 -8.01 15.40
CA ALA A 3 -40.33 -7.39 14.78
C ALA A 3 -39.48 -8.47 14.08
N LEU A 4 -39.25 -8.28 12.77
CA LEU A 4 -38.33 -9.08 11.97
C LEU A 4 -36.90 -8.87 12.46
N ALA A 5 -36.25 -9.93 12.93
CA ALA A 5 -34.83 -9.93 13.27
C ALA A 5 -34.00 -9.81 11.98
N LEU A 6 -33.21 -8.74 11.87
CA LEU A 6 -32.18 -8.61 10.83
C LEU A 6 -31.12 -9.70 11.05
N PRO A 7 -30.59 -10.33 9.98
CA PRO A 7 -29.51 -11.31 10.11
C PRO A 7 -28.31 -10.65 10.77
N ALA A 8 -27.68 -11.37 11.71
CA ALA A 8 -26.48 -10.94 12.40
C ALA A 8 -25.42 -10.51 11.37
N GLY A 9 -25.30 -9.20 11.17
CA GLY A 9 -24.26 -8.63 10.33
C GLY A 9 -22.92 -9.05 10.89
N LYS A 10 -22.02 -9.56 10.03
CA LYS A 10 -20.62 -9.75 10.40
C LYS A 10 -20.15 -8.46 11.06
N ALA A 11 -19.66 -8.57 12.30
CA ALA A 11 -19.08 -7.44 13.01
C ALA A 11 -18.05 -6.79 12.08
N VAL A 12 -18.30 -5.52 11.74
CA VAL A 12 -17.28 -4.69 11.12
C VAL A 12 -16.14 -4.65 12.14
N PRO A 13 -14.89 -4.99 11.77
CA PRO A 13 -13.79 -4.87 12.71
C PRO A 13 -13.76 -3.44 13.25
N ASP A 14 -13.75 -3.31 14.58
CA ASP A 14 -13.67 -2.01 15.23
C ASP A 14 -12.45 -1.28 14.66
N TRP A 15 -12.70 -0.10 14.11
CA TRP A 15 -11.64 0.76 13.62
C TRP A 15 -10.69 1.02 14.80
N ALA A 16 -9.41 0.67 14.67
CA ALA A 16 -8.43 0.79 15.74
C ALA A 16 -7.49 1.95 15.45
N TRP A 17 -7.75 3.07 16.11
CA TRP A 17 -6.83 4.20 16.23
C TRP A 17 -6.30 4.26 17.66
N PRO A 18 -5.01 4.61 17.87
CA PRO A 18 -4.04 5.02 16.85
C PRO A 18 -3.41 3.88 16.07
N LEU A 19 -3.03 4.15 14.81
CA LEU A 19 -2.05 3.34 14.10
C LEU A 19 -0.74 3.34 14.92
N ASP A 20 -0.23 2.17 15.28
CA ASP A 20 1.07 2.07 15.97
C ASP A 20 2.23 2.31 14.99
N GLY A 21 2.39 3.57 14.60
CA GLY A 21 3.47 4.00 13.73
C GLY A 21 4.84 4.04 14.41
N VAL A 22 4.91 3.84 15.74
CA VAL A 22 6.19 3.86 16.50
C VAL A 22 7.06 2.67 16.11
N SER A 23 6.43 1.54 15.81
CA SER A 23 7.11 0.31 15.39
C SER A 23 7.66 0.35 13.96
N TRP A 24 7.28 1.33 13.14
CA TRP A 24 7.70 1.41 11.74
C TRP A 24 9.10 1.97 11.63
N ASN A 25 9.97 1.26 10.92
CA ASN A 25 11.27 1.78 10.53
C ASN A 25 11.10 2.74 9.33
N ARG A 26 11.28 4.03 9.60
CA ARG A 26 11.10 5.15 8.66
C ARG A 26 12.40 5.64 8.00
N ASP A 27 13.44 4.81 8.00
CA ASP A 27 14.71 5.16 7.34
C ASP A 27 14.46 5.49 5.86
N PRO A 28 14.86 6.68 5.38
CA PRO A 28 14.73 7.08 3.99
C PRO A 28 15.58 6.22 3.05
N GLN A 29 16.60 5.53 3.56
CA GLN A 29 17.50 4.70 2.78
C GLN A 29 16.94 3.29 2.61
N LEU A 30 17.22 2.71 1.44
CA LEU A 30 16.96 1.30 1.14
C LEU A 30 18.11 0.44 1.66
N SER A 31 17.77 -0.70 2.26
CA SER A 31 18.75 -1.75 2.50
C SER A 31 19.26 -2.32 1.17
N VAL A 32 20.41 -3.00 1.20
CA VAL A 32 20.96 -3.68 0.02
C VAL A 32 19.99 -4.73 -0.53
N GLU A 33 19.29 -5.44 0.37
CA GLU A 33 18.33 -6.48 0.01
C GLU A 33 17.06 -5.89 -0.62
N GLU A 34 16.50 -4.82 -0.02
CA GLU A 34 15.32 -4.13 -0.56
C GLU A 34 15.61 -3.59 -1.95
N ARG A 35 16.76 -2.94 -2.12
CA ARG A 35 17.21 -2.41 -3.41
C ARG A 35 17.35 -3.52 -4.46
N ALA A 36 17.98 -4.64 -4.10
CA ALA A 36 18.13 -5.77 -5.01
C ALA A 36 16.78 -6.33 -5.47
N VAL A 37 15.82 -6.46 -4.54
CA VAL A 37 14.47 -6.93 -4.86
C VAL A 37 13.70 -5.93 -5.71
N LEU A 38 13.78 -4.62 -5.42
CA LEU A 38 13.11 -3.59 -6.21
C LEU A 38 13.62 -3.57 -7.67
N VAL A 39 14.94 -3.69 -7.86
CA VAL A 39 15.56 -3.78 -9.20
C VAL A 39 15.12 -5.05 -9.92
N GLN A 40 15.12 -6.20 -9.24
CA GLN A 40 14.76 -7.48 -9.84
C GLN A 40 13.26 -7.61 -10.15
N ALA A 41 12.40 -7.06 -9.31
CA ALA A 41 10.96 -7.12 -9.49
C ALA A 41 10.52 -6.30 -10.71
N GLY A 42 11.14 -5.13 -10.92
CA GLY A 42 10.93 -4.31 -12.12
C GLY A 42 9.45 -4.06 -12.41
N PRO A 43 8.93 -4.39 -13.61
CA PRO A 43 7.53 -4.17 -13.97
C PRO A 43 6.50 -4.86 -13.06
N ARG A 44 6.89 -5.93 -12.35
CA ARG A 44 5.99 -6.63 -11.41
C ARG A 44 5.64 -5.77 -10.19
N LEU A 45 6.39 -4.71 -9.90
CA LEU A 45 6.09 -3.81 -8.79
C LEU A 45 4.70 -3.17 -8.96
N LEU A 46 4.36 -2.69 -10.16
CA LEU A 46 3.02 -2.14 -10.46
C LEU A 46 1.91 -3.15 -10.17
N MET A 47 2.20 -4.43 -10.38
CA MET A 47 1.31 -5.54 -10.05
C MET A 47 1.73 -6.16 -8.71
N SER A 48 1.83 -5.37 -7.65
CA SER A 48 2.43 -5.77 -6.36
C SER A 48 1.86 -7.05 -5.73
N SER A 49 0.66 -7.48 -6.14
CA SER A 49 0.08 -8.79 -5.83
C SER A 49 0.83 -9.99 -6.42
N GLN A 50 1.71 -9.77 -7.41
CA GLN A 50 2.54 -10.77 -8.08
C GLN A 50 3.94 -10.93 -7.45
N LEU A 51 4.24 -10.20 -6.37
CA LEU A 51 5.47 -10.41 -5.61
C LEU A 51 5.46 -11.79 -4.94
N THR A 52 6.56 -12.51 -5.06
CA THR A 52 6.76 -13.80 -4.39
C THR A 52 6.82 -13.62 -2.88
N ARG A 53 6.66 -14.72 -2.14
CA ARG A 53 6.80 -14.70 -0.67
C ARG A 53 8.17 -14.18 -0.21
N ALA A 54 9.24 -14.54 -0.92
CA ALA A 54 10.60 -14.09 -0.61
C ALA A 54 10.74 -12.58 -0.82
N GLU A 55 10.27 -12.05 -1.95
CA GLU A 55 10.29 -10.62 -2.25
C GLU A 55 9.45 -9.81 -1.24
N ARG A 56 8.29 -10.34 -0.84
CA ARG A 56 7.47 -9.71 0.21
C ARG A 56 8.15 -9.71 1.58
N GLY A 57 8.94 -10.74 1.89
CA GLY A 57 9.73 -10.80 3.13
C GLY A 57 10.85 -9.76 3.13
N ALA A 58 11.61 -9.67 2.05
CA ALA A 58 12.66 -8.67 1.88
C ALA A 58 12.13 -7.23 1.93
N LEU A 59 10.92 -6.99 1.41
CA LEU A 59 10.24 -5.69 1.42
C LEU A 59 9.32 -5.50 2.63
N GLU A 60 9.36 -6.35 3.66
CA GLU A 60 8.40 -6.30 4.78
C GLU A 60 8.37 -4.92 5.44
N ARG A 61 9.55 -4.30 5.63
CA ARG A 61 9.67 -2.97 6.22
C ARG A 61 8.85 -1.92 5.46
N LEU A 62 8.82 -2.01 4.13
CA LEU A 62 8.08 -1.13 3.25
C LEU A 62 6.59 -1.52 3.21
N LEU A 63 6.28 -2.81 3.08
CA LEU A 63 4.91 -3.29 2.90
C LEU A 63 4.06 -3.20 4.17
N ARG A 64 4.63 -3.47 5.34
CA ARG A 64 3.87 -3.60 6.60
C ARG A 64 3.11 -2.33 7.00
N PRO A 65 3.70 -1.11 6.94
CA PRO A 65 2.95 0.12 7.17
C PRO A 65 1.75 0.29 6.23
N LEU A 66 1.94 -0.01 4.94
CA LEU A 66 0.88 0.12 3.93
C LEU A 66 -0.24 -0.91 4.13
N GLU A 67 0.12 -2.15 4.48
CA GLU A 67 -0.85 -3.20 4.79
C GLU A 67 -1.66 -2.89 6.06
N GLN A 68 -1.03 -2.29 7.06
CA GLN A 68 -1.70 -1.84 8.28
C GLN A 68 -2.66 -0.67 8.00
N VAL A 69 -2.22 0.37 7.28
CA VAL A 69 -3.08 1.48 6.85
C VAL A 69 -4.28 0.94 6.06
N ARG A 70 -4.05 0.04 5.10
CA ARG A 70 -5.12 -0.61 4.32
C ARG A 70 -6.11 -1.36 5.21
N SER A 71 -5.64 -2.05 6.25
CA SER A 71 -6.52 -2.78 7.17
C SER A 71 -7.47 -1.87 7.96
N CYS A 72 -7.09 -0.60 8.15
CA CYS A 72 -7.89 0.39 8.86
C CYS A 72 -8.83 1.18 7.94
N LEU A 73 -8.60 1.16 6.63
CA LEU A 73 -9.46 1.82 5.64
C LEU A 73 -10.67 0.93 5.34
N TRP A 74 -11.74 1.07 6.12
CA TRP A 74 -13.04 0.50 5.77
C TRP A 74 -13.71 1.36 4.71
N ILE A 75 -13.76 0.87 3.46
CA ILE A 75 -14.55 1.49 2.38
C ILE A 75 -15.79 0.62 2.13
N PRO A 76 -16.99 1.07 2.53
CA PRO A 76 -18.21 0.35 2.21
C PRO A 76 -18.42 0.27 0.69
N ASP A 77 -18.83 -0.91 0.23
CA ASP A 77 -19.65 -1.11 -0.98
C ASP A 77 -19.01 -1.39 -2.36
N LYS A 78 -17.74 -1.79 -2.50
CA LYS A 78 -17.29 -2.54 -3.72
C LYS A 78 -16.16 -3.53 -3.44
N ALA A 79 -16.50 -4.70 -2.89
CA ALA A 79 -15.54 -5.72 -2.42
C ALA A 79 -14.50 -6.23 -3.46
N GLY A 80 -14.71 -5.99 -4.76
CA GLY A 80 -13.76 -6.36 -5.82
C GLY A 80 -12.91 -5.20 -6.39
N HIS A 81 -13.50 -4.01 -6.56
CA HIS A 81 -12.85 -2.90 -7.27
C HIS A 81 -11.80 -2.20 -6.40
N HIS A 82 -12.07 -2.02 -5.10
CA HIS A 82 -11.16 -1.33 -4.18
C HIS A 82 -9.88 -2.14 -3.91
N ARG A 83 -9.99 -3.47 -3.81
CA ARG A 83 -8.83 -4.32 -3.55
C ARG A 83 -7.78 -4.19 -4.66
N TRP A 84 -8.19 -4.09 -5.92
CA TRP A 84 -7.26 -3.93 -7.04
C TRP A 84 -6.59 -2.55 -7.03
N VAL A 85 -7.36 -1.49 -6.78
CA VAL A 85 -6.84 -0.11 -6.65
C VAL A 85 -5.82 -0.01 -5.50
N ASP A 86 -6.06 -0.65 -4.37
CA ASP A 86 -5.12 -0.66 -3.24
C ASP A 86 -3.76 -1.28 -3.61
N TYR A 87 -3.77 -2.38 -4.37
CA TYR A 87 -2.51 -3.01 -4.83
C TYR A 87 -1.78 -2.16 -5.86
N GLN A 88 -2.50 -1.42 -6.70
CA GLN A 88 -1.90 -0.48 -7.66
C GLN A 88 -1.22 0.67 -6.92
N VAL A 89 -1.82 1.23 -5.87
CA VAL A 89 -1.19 2.28 -5.05
C VAL A 89 0.10 1.78 -4.42
N VAL A 90 0.08 0.59 -3.80
CA VAL A 90 1.30 -0.03 -3.24
C VAL A 90 2.35 -0.22 -4.34
N GLY A 91 1.93 -0.70 -5.52
CA GLY A 91 2.84 -0.92 -6.64
C GLY A 91 3.48 0.36 -7.16
N MET A 92 2.70 1.42 -7.29
CA MET A 92 3.17 2.76 -7.67
C MET A 92 4.19 3.31 -6.67
N LEU A 93 3.92 3.17 -5.36
CA LEU A 93 4.86 3.60 -4.32
C LEU A 93 6.18 2.84 -4.38
N LEU A 94 6.14 1.52 -4.59
CA LEU A 94 7.34 0.69 -4.73
C LEU A 94 8.13 1.02 -6.00
N THR A 95 7.45 1.24 -7.13
CA THR A 95 8.08 1.66 -8.38
C THR A 95 8.80 3.00 -8.21
N CYS A 96 8.13 4.00 -7.64
CA CYS A 96 8.79 5.28 -7.40
C CYS A 96 9.95 5.15 -6.39
N THR A 97 9.82 4.27 -5.39
CA THR A 97 10.91 4.00 -4.42
C THR A 97 12.15 3.43 -5.13
N ALA A 98 11.93 2.56 -6.12
CA ALA A 98 13.00 2.01 -6.96
C ALA A 98 13.64 3.08 -7.85
N GLU A 99 12.85 4.00 -8.41
CA GLU A 99 13.33 5.08 -9.29
C GLU A 99 14.12 6.15 -8.54
N THR A 100 13.65 6.58 -7.37
CA THR A 100 14.26 7.66 -6.57
C THR A 100 15.37 7.16 -5.65
N ASP A 101 15.55 5.84 -5.57
CA ASP A 101 16.47 5.18 -4.65
C ASP A 101 16.29 5.61 -3.18
N SER A 102 15.04 5.91 -2.81
CA SER A 102 14.68 6.40 -1.48
C SER A 102 13.27 5.97 -1.16
N THR A 103 13.03 5.59 0.09
CA THR A 103 11.70 5.22 0.57
C THR A 103 10.79 6.44 0.62
N TRP A 104 9.48 6.23 0.57
CA TRP A 104 8.50 7.32 0.68
C TRP A 104 8.57 8.12 1.99
N TRP A 105 9.30 7.63 3.00
CA TRP A 105 9.60 8.38 4.21
C TRP A 105 10.59 9.53 3.97
N GLY A 106 11.45 9.42 2.96
CA GLY A 106 12.45 10.42 2.58
C GLY A 106 12.05 11.34 1.43
N TRP A 107 10.88 11.12 0.83
CA TRP A 107 10.42 11.90 -0.31
C TRP A 107 10.07 13.33 0.08
N ASP A 108 10.55 14.26 -0.73
CA ASP A 108 10.16 15.66 -0.64
C ASP A 108 8.77 15.90 -1.28
N GLN A 109 8.29 17.14 -1.14
CA GLN A 109 6.97 17.50 -1.66
C GLN A 109 6.88 17.34 -3.18
N SER A 110 7.94 17.65 -3.94
CA SER A 110 7.96 17.44 -5.39
C SER A 110 7.80 15.97 -5.77
N THR A 111 8.44 15.07 -5.04
CA THR A 111 8.35 13.63 -5.28
C THR A 111 6.94 13.14 -4.96
N TRP A 112 6.35 13.58 -3.85
CA TRP A 112 4.95 13.31 -3.57
C TRP A 112 4.03 13.83 -4.66
N THR A 113 4.16 15.09 -5.09
CA THR A 113 3.36 15.66 -6.19
C THR A 113 3.54 14.88 -7.49
N ARG A 114 4.74 14.37 -7.80
CA ARG A 114 4.96 13.52 -8.98
C ARG A 114 4.19 12.19 -8.89
N VAL A 115 4.11 11.60 -7.69
CA VAL A 115 3.53 10.27 -7.48
C VAL A 115 2.01 10.30 -7.33
N ILE A 116 1.49 11.26 -6.54
CA ILE A 116 0.05 11.34 -6.21
C ILE A 116 -0.67 12.52 -6.86
N GLY A 117 0.08 13.46 -7.45
CA GLY A 117 -0.46 14.72 -8.01
C GLY A 117 -0.86 14.72 -9.48
N PRO A 118 -0.48 13.78 -10.37
CA PRO A 118 -1.07 13.74 -11.70
C PRO A 118 -2.57 13.42 -11.57
N ASP A 119 -3.42 14.29 -12.09
CA ASP A 119 -4.86 14.05 -12.18
C ASP A 119 -5.12 12.73 -12.92
N ALA A 120 -6.21 12.03 -12.62
CA ALA A 120 -6.53 10.71 -13.19
C ALA A 120 -6.51 10.64 -14.73
N GLN A 121 -6.45 11.78 -15.43
CA GLN A 121 -6.29 11.87 -16.88
C GLN A 121 -4.90 11.45 -17.39
N ASP A 122 -3.80 11.64 -16.63
CA ASP A 122 -2.44 11.34 -17.12
C ASP A 122 -2.13 9.84 -17.21
N TRP A 123 -2.88 9.00 -16.49
CA TRP A 123 -2.73 7.53 -16.49
C TRP A 123 -3.57 6.82 -17.57
N SER A 124 -4.32 7.57 -18.40
CA SER A 124 -5.22 7.01 -19.43
C SER A 124 -4.61 6.92 -20.84
N ARG A 125 -3.28 7.05 -20.98
CA ARG A 125 -2.56 6.87 -22.24
C ARG A 125 -1.91 5.50 -22.36
#